data_AF-A0A5B1BEC6-F1
#
_entry.id   AF-A0A5B1BEC6-F1
#
_cell.length_a   1.000
_cell.length_b   1.000
_cell.length_c   1.000
_cell.angle_alpha   90.00
_cell.angle_beta   90.00
_cell.angle_gamma   90.00
#
_symmetry.space_group_name_H-M   'P 1'
#
loop_
_entity.id
_entity.type
_entity.pdbx_description
1 polymer ?
#
loop_
_entity_poly.entity_id
_entity_poly.type
_entity_poly.pdbx_seq_one_letter_code
_entity_poly.pdbx_strand_id
1 'polypeptide(L)'
;MALQSTIQLFIRGVSIQAFKKLTLHQEIDAHHTIELVCRRDVLEDITTVAGDTSNEYLGETILLTIASIDVLNVYKDLKFKGVVTEISSSRGFLHQHGDLISIKAKSSSILTDDGPHFASYSDLDLSTIITKTFQRYDRAKLATIIDAKFTNTLHYCVQNGESSFQYASRLAAQYGEWFYYDGENLIFGKPTKTEEVTLTYGLDLQEFSRHIKPLSNRYGFFTNDYLTNEQHETITSEINSGINGYNGLASQKSEQMYPHKTNVFLNTYNDPQIKQRLEILVTQQKKAEEVKQVIIRGKSDNPGVNLGSIIKIQSGEGAYKVRITKVTHDATENGRYINNFEGVSIAQDIYPKTNILRHAKSDSQIATVTDNIDPDGMSRIKVQFHWQKQLGEHTPWLRVMTPHSGGDKGFHFIPEIGEEVLVAFEGGNVERPFVLGALYHGNAKPESWKTDKNNVKAIRTRSGHTIELNDTDKEEFITIKDKHENLIHIDTANNNITITALEKMTLNSKNMEINVDENLDINVGKDKSERIGKNHTVNTSNSIEFASQTKSVNVSLAYTQTAGSTSLLSVAGDLTMHAKGISTLQGNADVKISKG
;
A
#
# COMPACT_ATOMS: atom_id res chain seq x y z
N MET A 1 21.49 -51.82 17.86
CA MET A 1 20.11 -52.33 18.05
C MET A 1 19.20 -51.15 17.82
N ALA A 2 18.10 -51.28 17.09
CA ALA A 2 17.17 -50.17 16.91
C ALA A 2 16.52 -49.84 18.27
N LEU A 3 16.42 -48.54 18.59
CA LEU A 3 15.70 -48.09 19.79
C LEU A 3 14.23 -48.50 19.66
N GLN A 4 13.69 -49.18 20.68
CA GLN A 4 12.24 -49.38 20.79
C GLN A 4 11.61 -48.13 21.40
N SER A 5 10.45 -47.73 20.88
CA SER A 5 9.72 -46.55 21.36
C SER A 5 8.32 -46.91 21.82
N THR A 6 7.86 -46.24 22.89
CA THR A 6 6.47 -46.23 23.32
C THR A 6 5.73 -45.14 22.56
N ILE A 7 4.61 -45.47 21.94
CA ILE A 7 3.81 -44.56 21.14
C ILE A 7 2.44 -44.44 21.81
N GLN A 8 2.13 -43.24 22.29
CA GLN A 8 0.86 -42.94 22.91
C GLN A 8 0.08 -41.99 21.99
N LEU A 9 -1.12 -42.42 21.61
CA LEU A 9 -1.99 -41.65 20.73
C LEU A 9 -3.37 -41.52 21.36
N PHE A 10 -3.86 -40.29 21.45
CA PHE A 10 -5.19 -39.98 21.96
C PHE A 10 -5.95 -39.12 20.96
N ILE A 11 -7.20 -39.49 20.69
CA ILE A 11 -8.13 -38.68 19.91
C ILE A 11 -9.37 -38.46 20.76
N ARG A 12 -9.77 -37.20 21.00
CA ARG A 12 -10.88 -36.86 21.92
C ARG A 12 -10.70 -37.48 23.32
N GLY A 13 -9.44 -37.63 23.76
CA GLY A 13 -9.09 -38.31 25.02
C GLY A 13 -9.21 -39.84 25.01
N VAL A 14 -9.69 -40.45 23.94
CA VAL A 14 -9.73 -41.91 23.76
C VAL A 14 -8.36 -42.39 23.28
N SER A 15 -7.79 -43.37 23.98
CA SER A 15 -6.49 -43.95 23.63
C SER A 15 -6.62 -44.93 22.48
N ILE A 16 -5.85 -44.72 21.41
CA ILE A 16 -5.78 -45.63 20.27
C ILE A 16 -4.77 -46.73 20.58
N GLN A 17 -5.28 -47.94 20.85
CA GLN A 17 -4.46 -49.06 21.35
C GLN A 17 -3.60 -49.72 20.28
N ALA A 18 -4.02 -49.68 19.01
CA ALA A 18 -3.32 -50.34 17.90
C ALA A 18 -3.41 -49.52 16.61
N PHE A 19 -2.33 -49.50 15.84
CA PHE A 19 -2.29 -48.88 14.52
C PHE A 19 -1.24 -49.58 13.67
N LYS A 20 -1.47 -49.63 12.36
CA LYS A 20 -0.57 -50.29 11.43
C LYS A 20 0.63 -49.41 11.10
N LYS A 21 0.36 -48.13 10.81
CA LYS A 21 1.37 -47.16 10.40
C LYS A 21 0.97 -45.77 10.89
N LEU A 22 1.97 -45.04 11.37
CA LEU A 22 1.88 -43.63 11.69
C LEU A 22 2.96 -42.89 10.91
N THR A 23 2.57 -41.84 10.19
CA THR A 23 3.53 -40.93 9.56
C THR A 23 3.19 -39.50 9.95
N LEU A 24 4.18 -38.73 10.42
CA LEU A 24 4.06 -37.30 10.72
C LEU A 24 5.09 -36.52 9.89
N HIS A 25 4.61 -35.61 9.03
CA HIS A 25 5.44 -34.71 8.25
C HIS A 25 5.39 -33.29 8.82
N GLN A 26 6.56 -32.74 9.15
CA GLN A 26 6.72 -31.42 9.71
C GLN A 26 7.73 -30.61 8.89
N GLU A 27 7.41 -29.35 8.63
CA GLU A 27 8.29 -28.39 7.97
C GLU A 27 8.06 -27.00 8.54
N ILE A 28 9.08 -26.16 8.54
CA ILE A 28 8.91 -24.73 8.83
C ILE A 28 7.99 -24.09 7.77
N ASP A 29 7.27 -23.03 8.11
CA ASP A 29 6.36 -22.33 7.20
C ASP A 29 5.27 -23.21 6.56
N ALA A 30 4.83 -24.27 7.25
CA ALA A 30 3.81 -25.18 6.75
C ALA A 30 2.93 -25.73 7.88
N HIS A 31 1.69 -26.05 7.53
CA HIS A 31 0.89 -26.94 8.37
C HIS A 31 1.48 -28.34 8.32
N HIS A 32 1.61 -28.97 9.48
CA HIS A 32 2.10 -30.34 9.57
C HIS A 32 0.96 -31.29 9.24
N THR A 33 1.31 -32.49 8.78
CA THR A 33 0.34 -33.53 8.46
C THR A 33 0.69 -34.80 9.19
N ILE A 34 -0.28 -35.39 9.86
CA ILE A 34 -0.17 -36.69 10.50
C ILE A 34 -1.18 -37.63 9.83
N GLU A 35 -0.71 -38.80 9.45
CA GLU A 35 -1.54 -39.89 8.93
C GLU A 35 -1.41 -41.09 9.84
N LEU A 36 -2.55 -41.52 10.36
CA LEU A 36 -2.70 -42.73 11.17
C LEU A 36 -3.52 -43.74 10.40
N VAL A 37 -2.93 -44.91 10.12
CA VAL A 37 -3.62 -46.02 9.48
C VAL A 37 -3.92 -47.10 10.51
N CYS A 38 -5.19 -47.31 10.79
CA CYS A 38 -5.69 -48.35 11.70
C CYS A 38 -6.48 -49.40 10.94
N ARG A 39 -6.55 -50.61 11.51
CA ARG A 39 -7.55 -51.58 11.07
C ARG A 39 -8.92 -51.14 11.58
N ARG A 40 -9.97 -51.49 10.82
CA ARG A 40 -11.34 -51.11 11.13
C ARG A 40 -11.81 -51.59 12.51
N ASP A 41 -11.44 -52.81 12.88
CA ASP A 41 -11.80 -53.45 14.15
C ASP A 41 -11.20 -52.78 15.40
N VAL A 42 -10.22 -51.88 15.22
CA VAL A 42 -9.62 -51.12 16.32
C VAL A 42 -10.42 -49.86 16.64
N LEU A 43 -11.09 -49.26 15.65
CA LEU A 43 -11.75 -47.96 15.79
C LEU A 43 -13.27 -48.04 15.75
N GLU A 44 -13.83 -49.11 15.18
CA GLU A 44 -15.27 -49.32 15.03
C GLU A 44 -15.73 -50.58 15.75
N ASP A 45 -16.91 -50.50 16.38
CA ASP A 45 -17.61 -51.67 16.91
C ASP A 45 -18.32 -52.41 15.77
N ILE A 46 -17.72 -53.52 15.35
CA ILE A 46 -18.16 -54.38 14.24
C ILE A 46 -19.56 -54.99 14.48
N THR A 47 -20.06 -54.96 15.73
CA THR A 47 -21.35 -55.57 16.09
C THR A 47 -22.56 -54.67 15.84
N THR A 48 -22.34 -53.37 15.57
CA THR A 48 -23.41 -52.39 15.36
C THR A 48 -23.64 -52.09 13.86
N VAL A 49 -24.90 -51.94 13.47
CA VAL A 49 -25.31 -51.68 12.07
C VAL A 49 -24.88 -50.27 11.58
N ALA A 50 -24.54 -49.37 12.51
CA ALA A 50 -24.03 -48.02 12.26
C ALA A 50 -22.52 -47.94 12.52
N GLY A 51 -21.73 -48.66 11.72
CA GLY A 51 -20.26 -48.68 11.83
C GLY A 51 -19.61 -47.39 11.34
N ASP A 52 -19.75 -46.32 12.12
CA ASP A 52 -19.27 -44.95 11.80
C ASP A 52 -18.75 -44.19 13.04
N THR A 53 -18.42 -44.88 14.15
CA THR A 53 -17.90 -44.25 15.38
C THR A 53 -16.62 -43.45 15.15
N SER A 54 -15.81 -43.85 14.18
CA SER A 54 -14.62 -43.08 13.77
C SER A 54 -14.97 -41.69 13.26
N ASN A 55 -16.17 -41.47 12.71
CA ASN A 55 -16.57 -40.15 12.20
C ASN A 55 -16.68 -39.10 13.32
N GLU A 56 -16.90 -39.53 14.57
CA GLU A 56 -16.89 -38.63 15.73
C GLU A 56 -15.49 -38.06 16.04
N TYR A 57 -14.44 -38.58 15.43
CA TYR A 57 -13.09 -38.03 15.55
C TYR A 57 -12.87 -36.81 14.65
N LEU A 58 -13.73 -36.54 13.68
CA LEU A 58 -13.55 -35.41 12.75
C LEU A 58 -13.66 -34.07 13.50
N GLY A 59 -12.67 -33.20 13.33
CA GLY A 59 -12.59 -31.91 14.02
C GLY A 59 -12.07 -31.97 15.47
N GLU A 60 -11.84 -33.18 15.99
CA GLU A 60 -11.34 -33.38 17.35
C GLU A 60 -9.82 -33.25 17.45
N THR A 61 -9.34 -33.04 18.68
CA THR A 61 -7.90 -32.93 18.96
C THR A 61 -7.24 -34.31 18.96
N ILE A 62 -6.12 -34.42 18.25
CA ILE A 62 -5.21 -35.57 18.29
C ILE A 62 -3.94 -35.20 19.06
N LEU A 63 -3.54 -36.04 20.00
CA LEU A 63 -2.31 -35.91 20.79
C LEU A 63 -1.44 -37.14 20.54
N LEU A 64 -0.22 -36.92 20.10
CA LEU A 64 0.80 -37.94 19.89
C LEU A 64 1.97 -37.66 20.83
N THR A 65 2.40 -38.70 21.54
CA THR A 65 3.67 -38.73 22.26
C THR A 65 4.47 -39.96 21.83
N ILE A 66 5.71 -39.77 21.38
CA ILE A 66 6.66 -40.86 21.13
C ILE A 66 7.83 -40.71 22.09
N ALA A 67 8.03 -41.71 22.94
CA ALA A 67 9.09 -41.76 23.94
C ALA A 67 9.97 -42.99 23.70
N SER A 68 11.26 -42.90 24.02
CA SER A 68 12.17 -44.05 23.94
C SER A 68 11.93 -45.00 25.12
N ILE A 69 11.98 -46.31 24.88
CA ILE A 69 12.01 -47.34 25.94
C ILE A 69 13.47 -47.50 26.37
N ASP A 70 14.01 -46.47 27.04
CA ASP A 70 15.34 -46.51 27.62
C ASP A 70 15.24 -46.42 29.15
N VAL A 71 15.97 -47.28 29.85
CA VAL A 71 16.00 -47.38 31.32
C VAL A 71 16.59 -46.10 31.94
N LEU A 72 17.42 -45.37 31.19
CA LEU A 72 18.13 -44.18 31.64
C LEU A 72 17.40 -42.86 31.32
N ASN A 73 16.27 -42.91 30.61
CA ASN A 73 15.44 -41.75 30.23
C ASN A 73 16.24 -40.58 29.60
N VAL A 74 17.25 -40.92 28.77
CA VAL A 74 18.21 -39.96 28.21
C VAL A 74 17.61 -39.20 27.01
N TYR A 75 16.63 -39.79 26.34
CA TYR A 75 16.01 -39.25 25.13
C TYR A 75 14.82 -38.35 25.44
N LYS A 76 14.66 -37.28 24.66
CA LYS A 76 13.48 -36.43 24.74
C LYS A 76 12.33 -37.03 23.95
N ASP A 77 11.13 -36.76 24.42
CA ASP A 77 9.91 -37.20 23.76
C ASP A 77 9.57 -36.29 22.57
N LEU A 78 9.05 -36.91 21.51
CA LEU A 78 8.31 -36.20 20.47
C LEU A 78 6.89 -35.97 20.96
N LYS A 79 6.43 -34.72 20.94
CA LYS A 79 5.04 -34.35 21.21
C LYS A 79 4.44 -33.66 20.00
N PHE A 80 3.20 -34.01 19.69
CA PHE A 80 2.45 -33.36 18.62
C PHE A 80 0.98 -33.23 18.98
N LYS A 81 0.45 -32.01 18.82
CA LYS A 81 -0.97 -31.69 18.95
C LYS A 81 -1.52 -31.20 17.62
N GLY A 82 -2.60 -31.84 17.17
CA GLY A 82 -3.27 -31.51 15.93
C GLY A 82 -4.78 -31.58 16.00
N VAL A 83 -5.41 -31.37 14.86
CA VAL A 83 -6.85 -31.47 14.64
C VAL A 83 -7.11 -32.43 13.49
N VAL A 84 -8.02 -33.37 13.68
CA VAL A 84 -8.43 -34.33 12.64
C VAL A 84 -9.21 -33.60 11.54
N THR A 85 -8.73 -33.69 10.31
CA THR A 85 -9.28 -32.97 9.16
C THR A 85 -9.94 -33.87 8.12
N GLU A 86 -9.56 -35.15 8.08
CA GLU A 86 -10.08 -36.11 7.11
C GLU A 86 -10.07 -37.50 7.73
N ILE A 87 -11.14 -38.25 7.49
CA ILE A 87 -11.26 -39.66 7.84
C ILE A 87 -11.65 -40.38 6.57
N SER A 88 -10.88 -41.41 6.21
CA SER A 88 -11.11 -42.20 5.02
C SER A 88 -11.21 -43.67 5.40
N SER A 89 -12.32 -44.29 5.02
CA SER A 89 -12.55 -45.73 5.17
C SER A 89 -12.30 -46.39 3.82
N SER A 90 -11.39 -47.36 3.79
CA SER A 90 -11.08 -48.14 2.59
C SER A 90 -11.49 -49.59 2.84
N ARG A 91 -12.38 -50.09 1.99
CA ARG A 91 -12.85 -51.48 1.99
C ARG A 91 -12.34 -52.17 0.74
N GLY A 92 -11.82 -53.38 0.89
CA GLY A 92 -11.22 -54.06 -0.25
C GLY A 92 -11.14 -55.56 -0.10
N PHE A 93 -11.90 -56.25 -0.95
CA PHE A 93 -12.00 -57.71 -0.98
C PHE A 93 -10.66 -58.40 -1.31
N LEU A 94 -9.78 -57.74 -2.06
CA LEU A 94 -8.44 -58.24 -2.45
C LEU A 94 -7.29 -57.55 -1.70
N HIS A 95 -7.58 -56.72 -0.70
CA HIS A 95 -6.51 -56.05 0.04
C HIS A 95 -5.83 -57.05 0.97
N GLN A 96 -4.50 -57.20 0.85
CA GLN A 96 -3.68 -58.06 1.71
C GLN A 96 -3.79 -57.74 3.22
N HIS A 97 -4.42 -56.63 3.59
CA HIS A 97 -4.44 -56.09 4.93
C HIS A 97 -5.86 -55.81 5.49
N GLY A 98 -6.91 -56.29 4.82
CA GLY A 98 -8.30 -56.11 5.25
C GLY A 98 -8.83 -54.67 5.12
N ASP A 99 -9.93 -54.39 5.80
CA ASP A 99 -10.56 -53.07 5.87
C ASP A 99 -9.74 -52.12 6.76
N LEU A 100 -9.40 -50.95 6.23
CA LEU A 100 -8.53 -49.96 6.90
C LEU A 100 -9.24 -48.61 7.00
N ILE A 101 -8.97 -47.92 8.11
CA ILE A 101 -9.37 -46.53 8.34
C ILE A 101 -8.10 -45.70 8.42
N SER A 102 -7.99 -44.67 7.58
CA SER A 102 -6.93 -43.66 7.65
C SER A 102 -7.49 -42.36 8.21
N ILE A 103 -6.93 -41.94 9.34
CA ILE A 103 -7.20 -40.65 9.99
C ILE A 103 -6.07 -39.71 9.62
N LYS A 104 -6.40 -38.63 8.92
CA LYS A 104 -5.48 -37.53 8.65
C LYS A 104 -5.81 -36.34 9.51
N ALA A 105 -4.80 -35.84 10.19
CA ALA A 105 -4.87 -34.64 10.99
C ALA A 105 -3.83 -33.62 10.51
N LYS A 106 -4.05 -32.36 10.85
CA LYS A 106 -3.08 -31.28 10.67
C LYS A 106 -2.66 -30.68 12.00
N SER A 107 -1.50 -30.03 12.05
CA SER A 107 -1.09 -29.24 13.23
C SER A 107 -2.19 -28.24 13.59
N SER A 108 -2.30 -27.90 14.88
CA SER A 108 -3.31 -26.94 15.38
C SER A 108 -3.30 -25.58 14.66
N SER A 109 -2.18 -25.21 14.03
CA SER A 109 -2.08 -24.03 13.16
C SER A 109 -3.08 -24.01 12.00
N ILE A 110 -3.63 -25.15 11.57
CA ILE A 110 -4.65 -25.22 10.51
C ILE A 110 -5.91 -24.40 10.84
N LEU A 111 -6.20 -24.21 12.14
CA LEU A 111 -7.32 -23.40 12.59
C LEU A 111 -7.21 -21.92 12.21
N THR A 112 -6.03 -21.49 11.76
CA THR A 112 -5.72 -20.11 11.35
C THR A 112 -5.66 -19.93 9.84
N ASP A 113 -5.97 -20.99 9.10
CA ASP A 113 -6.18 -21.00 7.65
C ASP A 113 -7.70 -20.99 7.36
N ASP A 114 -8.40 -20.05 7.97
CA ASP A 114 -9.87 -19.92 8.04
C ASP A 114 -10.46 -19.02 6.93
N GLY A 115 -9.68 -18.75 5.88
CA GLY A 115 -10.08 -17.96 4.72
C GLY A 115 -9.40 -16.59 4.62
N PRO A 116 -9.72 -15.80 3.58
CA PRO A 116 -9.09 -14.52 3.32
C PRO A 116 -9.58 -13.43 4.28
N HIS A 117 -8.65 -12.70 4.90
CA HIS A 117 -8.95 -11.55 5.76
C HIS A 117 -8.31 -10.28 5.25
N PHE A 118 -8.82 -9.15 5.74
CA PHE A 118 -8.29 -7.82 5.49
C PHE A 118 -8.06 -7.10 6.80
N ALA A 119 -6.86 -6.57 6.98
CA ALA A 119 -6.49 -5.76 8.13
C ALA A 119 -5.35 -4.82 7.74
N SER A 120 -5.26 -3.68 8.42
CA SER A 120 -4.14 -2.75 8.26
C SER A 120 -3.66 -2.30 9.62
N TYR A 121 -2.36 -2.09 9.74
CA TYR A 121 -1.70 -1.64 10.94
C TYR A 121 -0.74 -0.53 10.59
N SER A 122 -0.77 0.55 11.38
CA SER A 122 0.11 1.71 11.19
C SER A 122 0.96 1.93 12.43
N ASP A 123 2.25 2.17 12.22
CA ASP A 123 3.23 2.50 13.25
C ASP A 123 3.31 1.48 14.43
N LEU A 124 3.21 0.18 14.12
CA LEU A 124 3.29 -0.92 15.10
C LEU A 124 4.50 -1.82 14.85
N ASP A 125 5.05 -2.41 15.92
CA ASP A 125 6.06 -3.45 15.81
C ASP A 125 5.47 -4.80 15.37
N LEU A 126 6.34 -5.67 14.87
CA LEU A 126 5.94 -6.96 14.29
C LEU A 126 5.31 -7.90 15.32
N SER A 127 5.79 -7.92 16.57
CA SER A 127 5.23 -8.78 17.62
C SER A 127 3.80 -8.36 17.97
N THR A 128 3.54 -7.05 18.03
CA THR A 128 2.19 -6.51 18.27
C THR A 128 1.23 -6.86 17.14
N ILE A 129 1.65 -6.73 15.87
CA ILE A 129 0.84 -7.06 14.69
C ILE A 129 0.46 -8.55 14.70
N ILE A 130 1.43 -9.44 14.91
CA ILE A 130 1.18 -10.89 14.94
C ILE A 130 0.30 -11.26 16.14
N THR A 131 0.49 -10.64 17.30
CA THR A 131 -0.36 -10.86 18.48
C THR A 131 -1.81 -10.50 18.20
N LYS A 132 -2.06 -9.32 17.59
CA LYS A 132 -3.41 -8.89 17.18
C LYS A 132 -4.01 -9.84 16.13
N THR A 133 -3.20 -10.34 15.19
CA THR A 133 -3.65 -11.26 14.14
C THR A 133 -4.19 -12.57 14.71
N PHE A 134 -3.54 -13.10 15.75
CA PHE A 134 -3.93 -14.38 16.36
C PHE A 134 -4.85 -14.25 17.58
N GLN A 135 -5.17 -13.03 18.04
CA GLN A 135 -5.95 -12.82 19.28
C GLN A 135 -7.37 -13.40 19.24
N ARG A 136 -7.94 -13.57 18.05
CA ARG A 136 -9.30 -14.07 17.82
C ARG A 136 -9.43 -15.60 17.95
N TYR A 137 -8.31 -16.33 17.96
CA TYR A 137 -8.33 -17.79 18.03
C TYR A 137 -8.28 -18.27 19.49
N ASP A 138 -8.92 -19.41 19.75
CA ASP A 138 -8.92 -20.04 21.07
C ASP A 138 -7.52 -20.53 21.45
N ARG A 139 -6.92 -19.87 22.45
CA ARG A 139 -5.58 -20.19 22.96
C ARG A 139 -5.47 -21.59 23.55
N ALA A 140 -6.57 -22.18 24.02
CA ALA A 140 -6.59 -23.57 24.50
C ALA A 140 -6.39 -24.57 23.36
N LYS A 141 -6.84 -24.22 22.14
CA LYS A 141 -6.64 -25.04 20.94
C LYS A 141 -5.30 -24.74 20.30
N LEU A 142 -4.97 -23.47 20.09
CA LEU A 142 -3.71 -23.03 19.50
C LEU A 142 -2.96 -22.07 20.43
N ALA A 143 -1.90 -22.56 21.06
CA ALA A 143 -0.95 -21.72 21.76
C ALA A 143 0.03 -21.07 20.77
N THR A 144 0.39 -19.81 21.02
CA THR A 144 1.31 -19.04 20.18
C THR A 144 2.42 -18.45 21.03
N ILE A 145 3.66 -18.49 20.54
CA ILE A 145 4.81 -17.80 21.15
C ILE A 145 5.35 -16.81 20.11
N ILE A 146 5.29 -15.53 20.46
CA ILE A 146 5.62 -14.42 19.56
C ILE A 146 6.76 -13.62 20.20
N ASP A 147 7.94 -13.67 19.61
CA ASP A 147 9.15 -12.96 20.05
C ASP A 147 9.98 -12.57 18.82
N ALA A 148 9.51 -11.58 18.05
CA ALA A 148 10.19 -11.14 16.83
C ALA A 148 11.60 -10.58 17.10
N LYS A 149 12.56 -10.90 16.24
CA LYS A 149 13.92 -10.32 16.27
C LYS A 149 13.93 -8.89 15.72
N PHE A 150 13.08 -8.61 14.75
CA PHE A 150 12.89 -7.30 14.12
C PHE A 150 11.97 -6.44 15.00
N THR A 151 12.55 -5.41 15.62
CA THR A 151 11.86 -4.56 16.61
C THR A 151 11.50 -3.18 16.08
N ASN A 152 11.96 -2.80 14.87
CA ASN A 152 11.60 -1.52 14.28
C ASN A 152 10.09 -1.47 14.00
N THR A 153 9.51 -0.29 14.17
CA THR A 153 8.10 -0.07 13.86
C THR A 153 7.87 -0.13 12.35
N LEU A 154 6.77 -0.75 11.95
CA LEU A 154 6.30 -0.77 10.58
C LEU A 154 5.34 0.38 10.38
N HIS A 155 5.69 1.33 9.51
CA HIS A 155 4.85 2.50 9.26
C HIS A 155 3.47 2.10 8.73
N TYR A 156 3.42 1.13 7.82
CA TYR A 156 2.17 0.60 7.29
C TYR A 156 2.35 -0.86 6.87
N CYS A 157 1.47 -1.72 7.38
CA CYS A 157 1.43 -3.14 7.05
C CYS A 157 -0.01 -3.59 6.81
N VAL A 158 -0.23 -4.41 5.79
CA VAL A 158 -1.58 -4.79 5.36
C VAL A 158 -1.66 -6.30 5.17
N GLN A 159 -2.70 -6.90 5.74
CA GLN A 159 -3.19 -8.23 5.38
C GLN A 159 -4.23 -8.06 4.27
N ASN A 160 -4.01 -8.66 3.09
CA ASN A 160 -4.87 -8.45 1.93
C ASN A 160 -5.24 -9.77 1.27
N GLY A 161 -6.40 -10.31 1.62
CA GLY A 161 -6.90 -11.57 1.06
C GLY A 161 -6.11 -12.80 1.52
N GLU A 162 -5.41 -12.70 2.65
CA GLU A 162 -4.58 -13.77 3.22
C GLU A 162 -5.26 -14.33 4.46
N SER A 163 -5.12 -15.63 4.72
CA SER A 163 -5.42 -16.19 6.04
C SER A 163 -4.44 -15.69 7.10
N SER A 164 -4.77 -15.82 8.39
CA SER A 164 -3.84 -15.41 9.46
C SER A 164 -2.52 -16.17 9.38
N PHE A 165 -2.56 -17.46 9.00
CA PHE A 165 -1.35 -18.24 8.78
C PHE A 165 -0.51 -17.70 7.61
N GLN A 166 -1.14 -17.44 6.47
CA GLN A 166 -0.47 -16.93 5.27
C GLN A 166 0.12 -15.53 5.50
N TYR A 167 -0.58 -14.67 6.23
CA TYR A 167 -0.12 -13.35 6.60
C TYR A 167 1.14 -13.43 7.48
N ALA A 168 1.10 -14.24 8.54
CA ALA A 168 2.27 -14.48 9.39
C ALA A 168 3.44 -15.13 8.62
N SER A 169 3.16 -16.13 7.78
CA SER A 169 4.14 -16.76 6.87
C SER A 169 4.87 -15.73 6.00
N ARG A 170 4.10 -14.82 5.37
CA ARG A 170 4.67 -13.75 4.54
C ARG A 170 5.54 -12.82 5.35
N LEU A 171 5.05 -12.33 6.49
CA LEU A 171 5.82 -11.41 7.35
C LEU A 171 7.09 -12.07 7.87
N ALA A 172 7.02 -13.34 8.26
CA ALA A 172 8.18 -14.10 8.68
C ALA A 172 9.24 -14.22 7.58
N ALA A 173 8.82 -14.47 6.34
CA ALA A 173 9.71 -14.46 5.19
C ALA A 173 10.28 -13.07 4.91
N GLN A 174 9.47 -12.02 4.97
CA GLN A 174 9.89 -10.65 4.64
C GLN A 174 10.90 -10.09 5.63
N TYR A 175 10.74 -10.37 6.93
CA TYR A 175 11.58 -9.83 8.02
C TYR A 175 12.56 -10.86 8.64
N GLY A 176 12.67 -12.05 8.02
CA GLY A 176 13.62 -13.08 8.43
C GLY A 176 13.35 -13.70 9.81
N GLU A 177 12.08 -13.82 10.20
CA GLU A 177 11.65 -14.39 11.47
C GLU A 177 11.37 -15.88 11.37
N TRP A 178 11.68 -16.67 12.41
CA TRP A 178 11.32 -18.08 12.38
C TRP A 178 9.81 -18.24 12.52
N PHE A 179 9.21 -19.03 11.62
CA PHE A 179 7.80 -19.34 11.67
C PHE A 179 7.55 -20.83 11.48
N TYR A 180 7.07 -21.49 12.54
CA TYR A 180 6.81 -22.94 12.53
C TYR A 180 5.97 -23.36 13.74
N TYR A 181 5.31 -24.50 13.62
CA TYR A 181 4.68 -25.16 14.76
C TYR A 181 5.69 -26.11 15.42
N ASP A 182 5.93 -26.02 16.73
CA ASP A 182 6.97 -26.83 17.40
C ASP A 182 6.47 -28.20 17.90
N GLY A 183 5.19 -28.51 17.64
CA GLY A 183 4.47 -29.67 18.15
C GLY A 183 3.38 -29.28 19.17
N GLU A 184 3.52 -28.14 19.84
CA GLU A 184 2.59 -27.66 20.86
C GLU A 184 2.16 -26.21 20.59
N ASN A 185 3.13 -25.35 20.25
CA ASN A 185 2.99 -23.92 20.05
C ASN A 185 3.32 -23.50 18.60
N LEU A 186 2.59 -22.51 18.09
CA LEU A 186 2.98 -21.79 16.88
C LEU A 186 4.00 -20.70 17.24
N ILE A 187 5.21 -20.81 16.70
CA ILE A 187 6.34 -19.92 16.96
C ILE A 187 6.40 -18.87 15.86
N PHE A 188 6.54 -17.61 16.26
CA PHE A 188 6.89 -16.50 15.39
C PHE A 188 8.04 -15.70 16.02
N GLY A 189 9.20 -15.66 15.37
CA GLY A 189 10.36 -14.88 15.82
C GLY A 189 11.57 -15.70 16.24
N LYS A 190 12.03 -15.57 17.49
CA LYS A 190 13.15 -16.36 18.02
C LYS A 190 12.73 -17.82 18.25
N PRO A 191 13.56 -18.82 17.85
CA PRO A 191 13.30 -20.21 18.18
C PRO A 191 13.28 -20.45 19.70
N THR A 192 12.26 -21.16 20.19
CA THR A 192 12.08 -21.46 21.62
C THR A 192 12.88 -22.68 22.07
N LYS A 193 13.02 -23.69 21.22
CA LYS A 193 13.79 -24.91 21.48
C LYS A 193 15.29 -24.65 21.23
N THR A 194 15.99 -24.20 22.27
CA THR A 194 17.44 -23.93 22.24
C THR A 194 18.30 -25.09 22.73
N GLU A 195 17.68 -26.09 23.36
CA GLU A 195 18.39 -27.24 23.90
C GLU A 195 18.95 -28.14 22.79
N GLU A 196 20.19 -28.60 22.97
CA GLU A 196 20.89 -29.45 22.00
C GLU A 196 20.50 -30.93 22.19
N VAL A 197 20.06 -31.57 21.11
CA VAL A 197 19.88 -33.03 21.03
C VAL A 197 21.14 -33.61 20.39
N THR A 198 21.89 -34.40 21.15
CA THR A 198 23.09 -35.04 20.63
C THR A 198 22.71 -36.35 19.93
N LEU A 199 23.16 -36.50 18.69
CA LEU A 199 23.04 -37.73 17.91
C LEU A 199 24.42 -38.31 17.65
N THR A 200 24.62 -39.58 17.97
CA THR A 200 25.87 -40.31 17.81
C THR A 200 25.77 -41.28 16.62
N TYR A 201 26.65 -41.09 15.63
CA TYR A 201 26.68 -41.94 14.44
C TYR A 201 26.94 -43.41 14.79
N GLY A 202 26.09 -44.30 14.27
CA GLY A 202 26.13 -45.74 14.53
C GLY A 202 25.44 -46.19 15.82
N LEU A 203 24.94 -45.25 16.63
CA LEU A 203 24.11 -45.53 17.81
C LEU A 203 22.65 -45.20 17.52
N ASP A 204 22.30 -43.91 17.56
CA ASP A 204 20.95 -43.38 17.35
C ASP A 204 20.83 -42.57 16.04
N LEU A 205 21.95 -42.32 15.36
CA LEU A 205 22.02 -41.80 13.99
C LEU A 205 22.47 -42.91 13.04
N GLN A 206 21.58 -43.30 12.14
CA GLN A 206 21.77 -44.39 11.19
C GLN A 206 22.52 -43.91 9.94
N GLU A 207 22.14 -42.75 9.43
CA GLU A 207 22.63 -42.22 8.16
C GLU A 207 22.68 -40.69 8.26
N PHE A 208 23.70 -40.06 7.65
CA PHE A 208 23.65 -38.62 7.41
C PHE A 208 24.41 -38.25 6.13
N SER A 209 23.95 -37.20 5.47
CA SER A 209 24.56 -36.65 4.27
C SER A 209 24.61 -35.13 4.34
N ARG A 210 25.63 -34.55 3.71
CA ARG A 210 25.79 -33.10 3.57
C ARG A 210 25.69 -32.75 2.09
N HIS A 211 24.75 -31.87 1.77
CA HIS A 211 24.52 -31.37 0.43
C HIS A 211 25.04 -29.94 0.34
N ILE A 212 25.96 -29.68 -0.59
CA ILE A 212 26.53 -28.35 -0.84
C ILE A 212 26.13 -27.94 -2.25
N LYS A 213 25.37 -26.85 -2.36
CA LYS A 213 24.85 -26.32 -3.62
C LYS A 213 25.04 -24.79 -3.65
N PRO A 214 26.03 -24.26 -4.37
CA PRO A 214 26.17 -22.83 -4.56
C PRO A 214 24.91 -22.19 -5.16
N LEU A 215 24.45 -21.08 -4.58
CA LEU A 215 23.28 -20.31 -5.02
C LEU A 215 23.71 -18.87 -5.26
N SER A 216 23.18 -18.23 -6.31
CA SER A 216 23.49 -16.82 -6.62
C SER A 216 23.28 -15.93 -5.41
N ASN A 217 24.26 -15.08 -5.10
CA ASN A 217 24.20 -14.17 -3.95
C ASN A 217 24.84 -12.79 -4.21
N ARG A 218 25.08 -12.42 -5.48
CA ARG A 218 25.60 -11.10 -5.87
C ARG A 218 24.47 -10.17 -6.34
N TYR A 219 23.90 -9.41 -5.40
CA TYR A 219 22.77 -8.52 -5.64
C TYR A 219 23.05 -7.10 -5.14
N GLY A 220 22.56 -6.10 -5.88
CA GLY A 220 22.42 -4.72 -5.43
C GLY A 220 20.94 -4.41 -5.27
N PHE A 221 20.47 -4.30 -4.04
CA PHE A 221 19.07 -3.97 -3.75
C PHE A 221 18.94 -2.47 -3.56
N PHE A 222 18.01 -1.82 -4.27
CA PHE A 222 17.83 -0.38 -4.20
C PHE A 222 16.36 0.03 -4.10
N THR A 223 16.12 1.19 -3.49
CA THR A 223 14.81 1.83 -3.34
C THR A 223 14.94 3.34 -3.53
N ASN A 224 13.84 3.99 -3.90
CA ASN A 224 13.78 5.44 -4.06
C ASN A 224 12.99 6.05 -2.90
N ASP A 225 13.59 7.03 -2.24
CA ASP A 225 12.91 7.82 -1.23
C ASP A 225 12.33 9.11 -1.84
N TYR A 226 11.01 9.21 -1.96
CA TYR A 226 10.35 10.41 -2.47
C TYR A 226 10.34 11.56 -1.46
N LEU A 227 10.55 11.31 -0.16
CA LEU A 227 10.57 12.36 0.88
C LEU A 227 11.84 13.20 0.77
N THR A 228 12.98 12.56 0.56
CA THR A 228 14.29 13.20 0.41
C THR A 228 14.73 13.35 -1.06
N ASN A 229 14.03 12.69 -1.99
CA ASN A 229 14.41 12.56 -3.40
C ASN A 229 15.80 11.90 -3.58
N GLU A 230 16.14 10.95 -2.71
CA GLU A 230 17.38 10.18 -2.74
C GLU A 230 17.13 8.71 -3.11
N GLN A 231 18.16 8.06 -3.66
CA GLN A 231 18.18 6.62 -3.84
C GLN A 231 19.04 5.97 -2.75
N HIS A 232 18.55 4.88 -2.19
CA HIS A 232 19.31 4.06 -1.24
C HIS A 232 19.60 2.69 -1.88
N GLU A 233 20.84 2.24 -1.80
CA GLU A 233 21.28 0.92 -2.27
C GLU A 233 22.01 0.18 -1.14
N THR A 234 21.85 -1.14 -1.10
CA THR A 234 22.68 -2.04 -0.31
C THR A 234 23.15 -3.20 -1.18
N ILE A 235 24.46 -3.42 -1.22
CA ILE A 235 25.10 -4.43 -2.08
C ILE A 235 25.50 -5.62 -1.22
N THR A 236 25.06 -6.83 -1.60
CA THR A 236 25.30 -8.04 -0.81
C THR A 236 26.79 -8.36 -0.67
N SER A 237 27.63 -8.10 -1.68
CA SER A 237 29.07 -8.38 -1.61
C SER A 237 29.82 -7.53 -0.57
N GLU A 238 29.25 -6.41 -0.14
CA GLU A 238 29.85 -5.51 0.87
C GLU A 238 29.50 -5.93 2.30
N ILE A 239 28.49 -6.79 2.46
CA ILE A 239 28.02 -7.25 3.77
C ILE A 239 28.93 -8.37 4.27
N ASN A 240 29.59 -8.17 5.42
CA ASN A 240 30.26 -9.27 6.10
C ASN A 240 29.23 -10.14 6.84
N SER A 241 28.96 -11.33 6.31
CA SER A 241 27.98 -12.26 6.89
C SER A 241 28.57 -13.16 7.99
N GLY A 242 29.91 -13.20 8.14
CA GLY A 242 30.58 -14.05 9.13
C GLY A 242 30.51 -15.55 8.83
N ILE A 243 30.20 -15.94 7.58
CA ILE A 243 30.19 -17.35 7.17
C ILE A 243 31.59 -17.97 7.24
N ASN A 244 31.62 -19.24 7.61
CA ASN A 244 32.84 -20.05 7.63
C ASN A 244 32.51 -21.51 7.24
N GLY A 245 33.53 -22.37 7.24
CA GLY A 245 33.38 -23.80 6.94
C GLY A 245 32.76 -24.04 5.55
N TYR A 246 31.84 -24.99 5.48
CA TYR A 246 31.19 -25.37 4.22
C TYR A 246 30.31 -24.26 3.63
N ASN A 247 29.65 -23.44 4.44
CA ASN A 247 28.86 -22.30 3.94
C ASN A 247 29.80 -21.24 3.32
N GLY A 248 30.96 -21.00 3.93
CA GLY A 248 32.02 -20.16 3.36
C GLY A 248 32.50 -20.65 2.00
N LEU A 249 32.81 -21.94 1.89
CA LEU A 249 33.21 -22.57 0.62
C LEU A 249 32.12 -22.44 -0.45
N ALA A 250 30.87 -22.72 -0.09
CA ALA A 250 29.74 -22.64 -1.03
C ALA A 250 29.57 -21.21 -1.56
N SER A 251 29.62 -20.21 -0.67
CA SER A 251 29.52 -18.79 -1.06
C SER A 251 30.67 -18.36 -1.96
N GLN A 252 31.91 -18.77 -1.67
CA GLN A 252 33.06 -18.49 -2.54
C GLN A 252 32.87 -19.10 -3.94
N LYS A 253 32.35 -20.34 -4.02
CA LYS A 253 32.04 -20.98 -5.30
C LYS A 253 30.86 -20.33 -6.01
N SER A 254 29.88 -19.84 -5.27
CA SER A 254 28.78 -19.04 -5.82
C SER A 254 29.29 -17.78 -6.50
N GLU A 255 30.21 -17.04 -5.87
CA GLU A 255 30.78 -15.82 -6.47
C GLU A 255 31.56 -16.09 -7.77
N GLN A 256 32.19 -17.27 -7.89
CA GLN A 256 32.86 -17.72 -9.11
C GLN A 256 31.87 -18.12 -10.21
N MET A 257 30.78 -18.80 -9.84
CA MET A 257 29.76 -19.26 -10.79
C MET A 257 28.82 -18.14 -11.26
N TYR A 258 28.56 -17.16 -10.39
CA TYR A 258 27.63 -16.06 -10.59
C TYR A 258 28.34 -14.72 -10.38
N PRO A 259 29.25 -14.31 -11.28
CA PRO A 259 30.10 -13.13 -11.08
C PRO A 259 29.40 -11.79 -11.31
N HIS A 260 28.24 -11.77 -11.99
CA HIS A 260 27.54 -10.54 -12.35
C HIS A 260 26.63 -10.06 -11.21
N LYS A 261 26.70 -8.76 -10.89
CA LYS A 261 25.76 -8.12 -9.94
C LYS A 261 24.37 -8.04 -10.59
N THR A 262 23.36 -8.56 -9.91
CA THR A 262 21.96 -8.36 -10.29
C THR A 262 21.37 -7.19 -9.50
N ASN A 263 20.84 -6.18 -10.18
CA ASN A 263 20.18 -5.05 -9.52
C ASN A 263 18.69 -5.35 -9.32
N VAL A 264 18.19 -5.15 -8.10
CA VAL A 264 16.80 -5.45 -7.75
C VAL A 264 16.18 -4.24 -7.08
N PHE A 265 15.10 -3.74 -7.68
CA PHE A 265 14.32 -2.66 -7.10
C PHE A 265 13.37 -3.20 -6.02
N LEU A 266 13.35 -2.55 -4.86
CA LEU A 266 12.50 -2.90 -3.73
C LEU A 266 11.47 -1.79 -3.46
N ASN A 267 10.19 -2.13 -3.63
CA ASN A 267 9.07 -1.27 -3.27
C ASN A 267 8.81 -1.32 -1.76
N THR A 268 9.68 -0.69 -0.95
CA THR A 268 9.55 -0.64 0.51
C THR A 268 9.12 0.74 0.96
N TYR A 269 8.08 0.84 1.79
CA TYR A 269 7.98 1.83 2.85
C TYR A 269 8.82 3.13 2.84
N ASN A 270 8.26 4.34 2.73
CA ASN A 270 9.04 5.56 2.94
C ASN A 270 8.82 6.06 4.35
N ASP A 271 9.91 6.13 5.10
CA ASP A 271 9.98 6.68 6.44
C ASP A 271 11.44 7.11 6.71
N PRO A 272 11.73 7.82 7.81
CA PRO A 272 13.09 8.21 8.15
C PRO A 272 14.08 7.05 8.35
N GLN A 273 13.61 5.81 8.50
CA GLN A 273 14.43 4.62 8.75
C GLN A 273 14.66 3.76 7.50
N ILE A 274 14.23 4.19 6.31
CA ILE A 274 14.25 3.38 5.09
C ILE A 274 15.63 2.81 4.76
N LYS A 275 16.70 3.60 4.92
CA LYS A 275 18.08 3.16 4.66
C LYS A 275 18.49 2.05 5.64
N GLN A 276 18.29 2.26 6.94
CA GLN A 276 18.62 1.28 7.96
C GLN A 276 17.81 -0.01 7.81
N ARG A 277 16.51 0.11 7.49
CA ARG A 277 15.64 -1.04 7.23
C ARG A 277 16.12 -1.82 6.01
N LEU A 278 16.48 -1.15 4.91
CA LEU A 278 17.03 -1.80 3.72
C LEU A 278 18.28 -2.61 4.05
N GLU A 279 19.23 -2.02 4.78
CA GLU A 279 20.47 -2.69 5.20
C GLU A 279 20.19 -3.95 6.04
N ILE A 280 19.25 -3.88 6.99
CA ILE A 280 18.83 -5.02 7.82
C ILE A 280 18.22 -6.14 6.95
N LEU A 281 17.25 -5.79 6.10
CA LEU A 281 16.54 -6.76 5.26
C LEU A 281 17.49 -7.45 4.28
N VAL A 282 18.36 -6.70 3.62
CA VAL A 282 19.34 -7.25 2.65
C VAL A 282 20.38 -8.12 3.37
N THR A 283 20.79 -7.74 4.58
CA THR A 283 21.67 -8.58 5.41
C THR A 283 21.01 -9.91 5.75
N GLN A 284 19.75 -9.91 6.16
CA GLN A 284 19.00 -11.13 6.44
C GLN A 284 18.81 -12.00 5.19
N GLN A 285 18.45 -11.39 4.06
CA GLN A 285 18.32 -12.09 2.77
C GLN A 285 19.63 -12.77 2.36
N LYS A 286 20.77 -12.05 2.45
CA LYS A 286 22.10 -12.60 2.14
C LYS A 286 22.40 -13.83 2.99
N LYS A 287 22.23 -13.71 4.32
CA LYS A 287 22.48 -14.81 5.27
C LYS A 287 21.57 -16.00 4.99
N ALA A 288 20.30 -15.78 4.68
CA ALA A 288 19.37 -16.86 4.35
C ALA A 288 19.78 -17.61 3.07
N GLU A 289 20.20 -16.89 2.02
CA GLU A 289 20.71 -17.53 0.80
C GLU A 289 22.00 -18.32 1.05
N GLU A 290 22.92 -17.83 1.89
CA GLU A 290 24.14 -18.56 2.27
C GLU A 290 23.85 -19.84 3.04
N VAL A 291 22.88 -19.80 3.96
CA VAL A 291 22.50 -20.95 4.78
C VAL A 291 21.79 -22.03 3.96
N LYS A 292 20.98 -21.66 2.96
CA LYS A 292 20.35 -22.61 2.00
C LYS A 292 21.36 -23.39 1.17
N GLN A 293 22.60 -22.90 1.01
CA GLN A 293 23.60 -23.57 0.18
C GLN A 293 24.16 -24.84 0.82
N VAL A 294 24.01 -25.02 2.14
CA VAL A 294 24.47 -26.22 2.85
C VAL A 294 23.33 -26.81 3.65
N ILE A 295 22.88 -27.98 3.22
CA ILE A 295 21.78 -28.71 3.84
C ILE A 295 22.33 -30.04 4.37
N ILE A 296 22.02 -30.35 5.63
CA ILE A 296 22.35 -31.63 6.24
C ILE A 296 21.06 -32.45 6.33
N ARG A 297 21.13 -33.69 5.86
CA ARG A 297 20.05 -34.67 5.98
C ARG A 297 20.52 -35.81 6.84
N GLY A 298 19.61 -36.39 7.60
CA GLY A 298 19.93 -37.55 8.41
C GLY A 298 18.72 -38.42 8.70
N LYS A 299 19.02 -39.64 9.13
CA LYS A 299 18.05 -40.63 9.55
C LYS A 299 18.43 -41.16 10.92
N SER A 300 17.48 -41.10 11.84
CA SER A 300 17.68 -41.41 13.25
C SER A 300 16.49 -42.20 13.79
N ASP A 301 16.68 -42.92 14.90
CA ASP A 301 15.61 -43.50 15.72
C ASP A 301 15.45 -42.79 17.07
N ASN A 302 16.07 -41.62 17.25
CA ASN A 302 15.96 -40.77 18.45
C ASN A 302 14.66 -39.92 18.38
N PRO A 303 13.68 -40.08 19.30
CA PRO A 303 12.45 -39.29 19.30
C PRO A 303 12.66 -37.79 19.58
N GLY A 304 13.82 -37.41 20.12
CA GLY A 304 14.14 -36.02 20.42
C GLY A 304 14.38 -35.13 19.19
N VAL A 305 14.51 -35.71 18.00
CA VAL A 305 14.68 -34.96 16.74
C VAL A 305 13.38 -34.24 16.38
N ASN A 306 13.28 -32.97 16.76
CA ASN A 306 12.06 -32.17 16.60
C ASN A 306 12.26 -30.99 15.64
N LEU A 307 11.20 -30.54 14.98
CA LEU A 307 11.23 -29.31 14.18
C LEU A 307 11.68 -28.11 15.03
N GLY A 308 12.60 -27.30 14.51
CA GLY A 308 13.16 -26.13 15.18
C GLY A 308 14.21 -26.41 16.25
N SER A 309 14.39 -27.67 16.69
CA SER A 309 15.44 -28.06 17.65
C SER A 309 16.84 -27.98 17.05
N ILE A 310 17.86 -27.86 17.93
CA ILE A 310 19.26 -27.93 17.55
C ILE A 310 19.75 -29.37 17.72
N ILE A 311 20.26 -29.97 16.65
CA ILE A 311 20.90 -31.28 16.66
C ILE A 311 22.41 -31.11 16.60
N LYS A 312 23.10 -31.80 17.51
CA LYS A 312 24.55 -31.97 17.49
C LYS A 312 24.90 -33.38 17.00
N ILE A 313 25.35 -33.49 15.76
CA ILE A 313 25.82 -34.74 15.17
C ILE A 313 27.26 -34.98 15.63
N GLN A 314 27.47 -36.03 16.43
CA GLN A 314 28.79 -36.56 16.77
C GLN A 314 29.18 -37.63 15.77
N SER A 315 30.10 -37.26 14.88
CA SER A 315 30.82 -38.19 14.03
C SER A 315 32.28 -38.21 14.48
N GLY A 316 33.01 -39.31 14.25
CA GLY A 316 34.45 -39.37 14.53
C GLY A 316 35.27 -38.28 13.80
N GLU A 317 34.68 -37.61 12.81
CA GLU A 317 35.28 -36.52 12.01
C GLU A 317 34.96 -35.11 12.54
N GLY A 318 34.19 -35.00 13.64
CA GLY A 318 33.83 -33.72 14.26
C GLY A 318 32.35 -33.61 14.64
N ALA A 319 32.01 -32.49 15.29
CA ALA A 319 30.65 -32.17 15.72
C ALA A 319 29.98 -31.15 14.80
N TYR A 320 28.85 -31.51 14.20
CA TYR A 320 28.02 -30.59 13.41
C TYR A 320 26.82 -30.14 14.22
N LYS A 321 26.55 -28.83 14.28
CA LYS A 321 25.35 -28.30 14.90
C LYS A 321 24.40 -27.76 13.83
N VAL A 322 23.20 -28.32 13.77
CA VAL A 322 22.18 -27.96 12.78
C VAL A 322 20.83 -27.69 13.44
N ARG A 323 20.07 -26.74 12.91
CA ARG A 323 18.68 -26.55 13.29
C ARG A 323 17.78 -27.27 12.30
N ILE A 324 16.82 -28.02 12.81
CA ILE A 324 15.91 -28.82 11.98
C ILE A 324 14.86 -27.94 11.32
N THR A 325 14.80 -27.99 10.00
CA THR A 325 13.86 -27.23 9.15
C THR A 325 12.77 -28.11 8.55
N LYS A 326 13.00 -29.42 8.50
CA LYS A 326 12.04 -30.42 8.06
C LYS A 326 12.30 -31.74 8.75
N VAL A 327 11.26 -32.46 9.15
CA VAL A 327 11.38 -33.80 9.69
C VAL A 327 10.15 -34.63 9.34
N THR A 328 10.37 -35.89 9.01
CA THR A 328 9.33 -36.90 8.82
C THR A 328 9.55 -38.01 9.81
N HIS A 329 8.53 -38.35 10.58
CA HIS A 329 8.54 -39.42 11.55
C HIS A 329 7.69 -40.56 11.03
N ASP A 330 8.21 -41.79 11.07
CA ASP A 330 7.50 -43.00 10.73
C ASP A 330 7.56 -43.96 11.91
N ALA A 331 6.39 -44.46 12.31
CA ALA A 331 6.28 -45.41 13.40
C ALA A 331 5.32 -46.55 13.05
N THR A 332 5.58 -47.72 13.62
CA THR A 332 4.75 -48.93 13.42
C THR A 332 4.38 -49.56 14.75
N GLU A 333 3.34 -50.41 14.75
CA GLU A 333 2.76 -51.03 15.95
C GLU A 333 3.78 -51.74 16.85
N ASN A 334 4.82 -52.33 16.26
CA ASN A 334 5.85 -53.09 16.98
C ASN A 334 6.90 -52.22 17.71
N GLY A 335 6.64 -50.91 17.83
CA GLY A 335 7.52 -49.96 18.50
C GLY A 335 8.75 -49.54 17.68
N ARG A 336 8.83 -49.93 16.39
CA ARG A 336 9.86 -49.42 15.48
C ARG A 336 9.51 -47.98 15.08
N TYR A 337 10.41 -47.07 15.43
CA TYR A 337 10.33 -45.65 15.10
C TYR A 337 11.58 -45.23 14.32
N ILE A 338 11.40 -44.40 13.30
CA ILE A 338 12.47 -43.72 12.59
C ILE A 338 12.03 -42.29 12.26
N ASN A 339 13.00 -41.39 12.16
CA ASN A 339 12.81 -40.07 11.62
C ASN A 339 13.84 -39.77 10.52
N ASN A 340 13.40 -39.03 9.51
CA ASN A 340 14.24 -38.47 8.46
C ASN A 340 14.17 -36.95 8.58
N PHE A 341 15.30 -36.31 8.84
CA PHE A 341 15.37 -34.88 9.08
C PHE A 341 16.23 -34.15 8.05
N GLU A 342 15.92 -32.88 7.86
CA GLU A 342 16.71 -31.90 7.15
C GLU A 342 16.96 -30.71 8.07
N GLY A 343 18.19 -30.20 8.05
CA GLY A 343 18.55 -29.06 8.86
C GLY A 343 19.65 -28.21 8.23
N VAL A 344 19.75 -26.99 8.76
CA VAL A 344 20.72 -25.99 8.32
C VAL A 344 21.69 -25.64 9.45
N SER A 345 22.89 -25.17 9.13
CA SER A 345 23.89 -24.79 10.12
C SER A 345 23.39 -23.69 11.07
N ILE A 346 23.67 -23.82 12.37
CA ILE A 346 23.32 -22.79 13.37
C ILE A 346 24.32 -21.62 13.43
N ALA A 347 25.39 -21.63 12.63
CA ALA A 347 26.46 -20.62 12.71
C ALA A 347 25.95 -19.17 12.58
N GLN A 348 24.87 -18.95 11.81
CA GLN A 348 24.22 -17.64 11.65
C GLN A 348 22.80 -17.57 12.25
N ASP A 349 22.23 -18.72 12.67
CA ASP A 349 20.85 -18.89 13.17
C ASP A 349 19.77 -18.00 12.52
N ILE A 350 19.76 -18.00 11.18
CA ILE A 350 18.85 -17.21 10.34
C ILE A 350 17.71 -18.06 9.80
N TYR A 351 16.53 -17.45 9.61
CA TYR A 351 15.38 -18.13 9.02
C TYR A 351 15.63 -18.47 7.54
N PRO A 352 15.66 -19.76 7.14
CA PRO A 352 16.02 -20.12 5.78
C PRO A 352 14.97 -19.72 4.75
N LYS A 353 13.70 -19.52 5.11
CA LYS A 353 12.67 -19.10 4.15
C LYS A 353 12.55 -17.57 4.00
N THR A 354 13.56 -16.81 4.44
CA THR A 354 13.63 -15.36 4.21
C THR A 354 13.53 -15.03 2.73
N ASN A 355 12.65 -14.10 2.39
CA ASN A 355 12.40 -13.56 1.08
C ASN A 355 11.85 -12.13 1.19
N ILE A 356 12.74 -11.15 1.12
CA ILE A 356 12.41 -9.71 1.24
C ILE A 356 11.55 -9.17 0.09
N LEU A 357 11.38 -9.95 -0.99
CA LEU A 357 10.52 -9.61 -2.13
C LEU A 357 9.07 -10.08 -1.94
N ARG A 358 8.79 -10.87 -0.90
CA ARG A 358 7.46 -11.44 -0.65
C ARG A 358 6.56 -10.40 0.01
N HIS A 359 5.76 -9.70 -0.81
CA HIS A 359 4.76 -8.74 -0.39
C HIS A 359 3.36 -9.15 -0.87
N ALA A 360 2.32 -8.71 -0.18
CA ALA A 360 0.95 -8.90 -0.63
C ALA A 360 0.66 -7.96 -1.81
N LYS A 361 -0.15 -8.45 -2.75
CA LYS A 361 -0.51 -7.71 -3.96
C LYS A 361 -2.00 -7.38 -4.00
N SER A 362 -2.32 -6.25 -4.60
CA SER A 362 -3.69 -5.88 -4.95
C SER A 362 -3.74 -5.12 -6.26
N ASP A 363 -4.86 -5.28 -6.96
CA ASP A 363 -5.30 -4.34 -8.00
C ASP A 363 -5.81 -3.05 -7.36
N SER A 364 -6.19 -2.07 -8.19
CA SER A 364 -6.72 -0.80 -7.70
C SER A 364 -8.00 -0.99 -6.87
N GLN A 365 -8.16 -0.15 -5.85
CA GLN A 365 -9.27 -0.20 -4.92
C GLN A 365 -9.87 1.18 -4.71
N ILE A 366 -11.15 1.23 -4.33
CA ILE A 366 -11.85 2.46 -4.02
C ILE A 366 -11.77 2.75 -2.52
N ALA A 367 -11.47 4.00 -2.18
CA ALA A 367 -11.40 4.49 -0.80
C ALA A 367 -12.09 5.86 -0.66
N THR A 368 -12.42 6.23 0.57
CA THR A 368 -12.98 7.56 0.90
C THR A 368 -11.90 8.42 1.54
N VAL A 369 -11.79 9.69 1.13
CA VAL A 369 -10.85 10.64 1.75
C VAL A 369 -11.27 10.94 3.18
N THR A 370 -10.33 10.80 4.12
CA THR A 370 -10.55 11.07 5.55
C THR A 370 -9.83 12.30 6.05
N ASP A 371 -8.71 12.66 5.42
CA ASP A 371 -7.92 13.84 5.77
C ASP A 371 -7.16 14.34 4.54
N ASN A 372 -7.05 15.66 4.38
CA ASN A 372 -6.34 16.30 3.29
C ASN A 372 -5.44 17.47 3.75
N ILE A 373 -5.19 17.58 5.05
CA ILE A 373 -4.28 18.58 5.63
C ILE A 373 -2.92 17.93 5.91
N ASP A 374 -2.12 17.75 4.86
CA ASP A 374 -0.80 17.13 4.95
C ASP A 374 0.17 17.98 5.81
N PRO A 375 0.68 17.47 6.94
CA PRO A 375 1.57 18.23 7.82
C PRO A 375 2.92 18.58 7.17
N ASP A 376 3.35 17.83 6.15
CA ASP A 376 4.62 18.05 5.46
C ASP A 376 4.45 18.91 4.19
N GLY A 377 3.22 19.36 3.88
CA GLY A 377 2.94 20.24 2.74
C GLY A 377 3.12 19.60 1.36
N MET A 378 3.25 18.27 1.27
CA MET A 378 3.43 17.53 0.01
C MET A 378 2.11 17.27 -0.73
N SER A 379 1.00 17.81 -0.22
CA SER A 379 -0.34 17.63 -0.78
C SER A 379 -0.80 16.17 -0.85
N ARG A 380 -0.38 15.37 0.14
CA ARG A 380 -0.87 14.00 0.34
C ARG A 380 -2.24 14.01 1.02
N ILE A 381 -2.95 12.90 0.93
CA ILE A 381 -4.23 12.70 1.62
C ILE A 381 -4.24 11.37 2.38
N LYS A 382 -5.00 11.28 3.47
CA LYS A 382 -5.35 10.00 4.08
C LYS A 382 -6.68 9.53 3.53
N VAL A 383 -6.79 8.23 3.32
CA VAL A 383 -8.01 7.60 2.86
C VAL A 383 -8.38 6.42 3.76
N GLN A 384 -9.62 5.98 3.66
CA GLN A 384 -10.11 4.78 4.30
C GLN A 384 -10.71 3.85 3.25
N PHE A 385 -10.11 2.67 3.11
CA PHE A 385 -10.69 1.60 2.30
C PHE A 385 -11.97 1.07 2.94
N HIS A 386 -12.86 0.52 2.12
CA HIS A 386 -14.13 -0.03 2.58
C HIS A 386 -13.98 -1.12 3.66
N TRP A 387 -12.97 -1.98 3.53
CA TRP A 387 -12.67 -3.04 4.50
C TRP A 387 -12.01 -2.52 5.80
N GLN A 388 -11.45 -1.31 5.82
CA GLN A 388 -10.90 -0.69 7.03
C GLN A 388 -11.98 -0.13 7.96
N LYS A 389 -13.18 0.18 7.43
CA LYS A 389 -14.27 0.84 8.18
C LYS A 389 -14.66 0.09 9.45
N GLN A 390 -14.71 -1.24 9.41
CA GLN A 390 -15.08 -2.07 10.56
C GLN A 390 -14.05 -2.03 11.69
N LEU A 391 -12.78 -1.76 11.36
CA LEU A 391 -11.68 -1.69 12.32
C LEU A 391 -11.38 -0.25 12.79
N GLY A 392 -12.02 0.76 12.17
CA GLY A 392 -11.72 2.17 12.45
C GLY A 392 -10.33 2.61 11.99
N GLU A 393 -9.68 1.83 11.13
CA GLU A 393 -8.33 2.08 10.63
C GLU A 393 -8.35 2.97 9.38
N HIS A 394 -7.21 3.55 9.02
CA HIS A 394 -7.02 4.38 7.84
C HIS A 394 -5.60 4.26 7.30
N THR A 395 -5.37 4.73 6.08
CA THR A 395 -4.03 4.71 5.46
C THR A 395 -3.10 5.76 6.09
N PRO A 396 -1.78 5.61 5.93
CA PRO A 396 -0.86 6.75 6.04
C PRO A 396 -1.17 7.82 4.98
N TRP A 397 -0.38 8.90 4.98
CA TRP A 397 -0.44 9.94 3.96
C TRP A 397 -0.05 9.41 2.58
N LEU A 398 -0.96 9.50 1.63
CA LEU A 398 -0.81 8.99 0.26
C LEU A 398 -0.57 10.10 -0.73
N ARG A 399 0.40 9.90 -1.64
CA ARG A 399 0.60 10.80 -2.78
C ARG A 399 -0.62 10.75 -3.70
N VAL A 400 -0.96 11.90 -4.26
CA VAL A 400 -2.03 12.04 -5.27
C VAL A 400 -1.38 12.24 -6.63
N MET A 401 -1.75 11.41 -7.60
CA MET A 401 -1.38 11.61 -8.99
C MET A 401 -2.09 12.86 -9.52
N THR A 402 -1.30 13.80 -10.07
CA THR A 402 -1.84 15.00 -10.71
C THR A 402 -1.50 14.98 -12.21
N PRO A 403 -2.31 15.61 -13.08
CA PRO A 403 -2.05 15.63 -14.53
C PRO A 403 -0.70 16.22 -14.92
N HIS A 404 -0.18 17.15 -14.12
CA HIS A 404 1.14 17.76 -14.28
C HIS A 404 1.57 18.35 -12.93
N SER A 405 2.83 18.12 -12.54
CA SER A 405 3.42 18.62 -11.30
C SER A 405 4.92 18.92 -11.46
N GLY A 406 5.44 19.83 -10.65
CA GLY A 406 6.86 19.92 -10.32
C GLY A 406 7.17 21.27 -9.71
N GLY A 407 7.90 21.35 -8.59
CA GLY A 407 8.07 22.62 -7.86
C GLY A 407 6.74 23.38 -7.70
N ASP A 408 6.78 24.73 -7.80
CA ASP A 408 5.60 25.60 -7.68
C ASP A 408 4.76 25.71 -8.98
N LYS A 409 4.66 24.63 -9.76
CA LYS A 409 3.82 24.58 -10.97
C LYS A 409 3.06 23.26 -11.07
N GLY A 410 1.91 23.32 -11.75
CA GLY A 410 1.11 22.13 -12.06
C GLY A 410 -0.35 22.29 -11.67
N PHE A 411 -1.04 21.16 -11.63
CA PHE A 411 -2.42 21.05 -11.18
C PHE A 411 -2.45 20.75 -9.69
N HIS A 412 -2.95 21.69 -8.91
CA HIS A 412 -3.12 21.54 -7.47
C HIS A 412 -4.62 21.47 -7.13
N PHE A 413 -5.20 20.28 -7.30
CA PHE A 413 -6.58 19.96 -6.98
C PHE A 413 -6.58 18.73 -6.07
N ILE A 414 -6.58 18.98 -4.77
CA ILE A 414 -6.51 17.91 -3.76
C ILE A 414 -7.93 17.47 -3.42
N PRO A 415 -8.25 16.17 -3.53
CA PRO A 415 -9.55 15.65 -3.16
C PRO A 415 -9.99 16.08 -1.75
N GLU A 416 -11.27 16.36 -1.60
CA GLU A 416 -11.87 16.82 -0.35
C GLU A 416 -12.28 15.64 0.54
N ILE A 417 -12.35 15.89 1.86
CA ILE A 417 -12.82 14.90 2.84
C ILE A 417 -14.23 14.44 2.47
N GLY A 418 -14.44 13.13 2.46
CA GLY A 418 -15.70 12.48 2.08
C GLY A 418 -15.82 12.16 0.59
N GLU A 419 -14.93 12.67 -0.27
CA GLU A 419 -14.90 12.28 -1.68
C GLU A 419 -14.37 10.85 -1.85
N GLU A 420 -14.83 10.21 -2.92
CA GLU A 420 -14.41 8.86 -3.28
C GLU A 420 -13.22 8.94 -4.25
N VAL A 421 -12.19 8.14 -4.01
CA VAL A 421 -10.96 8.11 -4.82
C VAL A 421 -10.59 6.70 -5.21
N LEU A 422 -9.96 6.58 -6.38
CA LEU A 422 -9.33 5.35 -6.84
C LEU A 422 -7.87 5.32 -6.36
N VAL A 423 -7.49 4.24 -5.68
CA VAL A 423 -6.15 4.01 -5.15
C VAL A 423 -5.49 2.89 -5.93
N ALA A 424 -4.26 3.10 -6.37
CA ALA A 424 -3.39 2.09 -6.96
C ALA A 424 -2.19 1.80 -6.05
N PHE A 425 -1.39 0.81 -6.42
CA PHE A 425 -0.33 0.26 -5.58
C PHE A 425 0.98 0.16 -6.37
N GLU A 426 2.08 0.72 -5.88
CA GLU A 426 3.36 0.72 -6.58
C GLU A 426 3.89 -0.72 -6.76
N GLY A 427 3.99 -1.18 -8.02
CA GLY A 427 4.32 -2.58 -8.34
C GLY A 427 3.31 -3.60 -7.81
N GLY A 428 2.09 -3.16 -7.49
CA GLY A 428 1.03 -3.95 -6.87
C GLY A 428 1.18 -4.12 -5.36
N ASN A 429 2.23 -3.57 -4.71
CA ASN A 429 2.43 -3.74 -3.27
C ASN A 429 1.37 -2.98 -2.45
N VAL A 430 0.55 -3.72 -1.71
CA VAL A 430 -0.54 -3.16 -0.87
C VAL A 430 -0.08 -2.18 0.20
N GLU A 431 1.20 -2.24 0.58
CA GLU A 431 1.83 -1.35 1.55
C GLU A 431 2.36 -0.06 0.89
N ARG A 432 2.16 0.10 -0.43
CA ARG A 432 2.58 1.26 -1.24
C ARG A 432 1.43 1.90 -2.01
N PRO A 433 0.32 2.27 -1.34
CA PRO A 433 -0.80 2.90 -2.01
C PRO A 433 -0.50 4.34 -2.45
N PHE A 434 -1.08 4.74 -3.58
CA PHE A 434 -1.13 6.12 -4.06
C PHE A 434 -2.47 6.38 -4.76
N VAL A 435 -2.94 7.62 -4.71
CA VAL A 435 -4.25 8.00 -5.26
C VAL A 435 -4.11 8.32 -6.75
N LEU A 436 -4.94 7.70 -7.59
CA LEU A 436 -4.99 7.99 -9.03
C LEU A 436 -5.87 9.21 -9.34
N GLY A 437 -6.96 9.39 -8.61
CA GLY A 437 -7.90 10.47 -8.85
C GLY A 437 -9.23 10.26 -8.12
N ALA A 438 -10.11 11.25 -8.21
CA ALA A 438 -11.44 11.22 -7.63
C ALA A 438 -12.48 10.61 -8.58
N LEU A 439 -13.51 10.01 -8.01
CA LEU A 439 -14.64 9.39 -8.70
C LEU A 439 -15.95 10.02 -8.25
N TYR A 440 -16.87 10.22 -9.20
CA TYR A 440 -18.26 10.51 -8.86
C TYR A 440 -18.96 9.24 -8.38
N HIS A 441 -19.88 9.39 -7.43
CA HIS A 441 -20.71 8.30 -6.92
C HIS A 441 -22.18 8.73 -6.86
N GLY A 442 -23.09 7.81 -6.51
CA GLY A 442 -24.54 8.02 -6.61
C GLY A 442 -25.11 9.24 -5.85
N ASN A 443 -24.42 9.69 -4.80
CA ASN A 443 -24.81 10.86 -3.99
C ASN A 443 -24.03 12.15 -4.36
N ALA A 444 -23.02 12.05 -5.22
CA ALA A 444 -22.18 13.16 -5.65
C ALA A 444 -22.05 13.12 -7.18
N LYS A 445 -23.16 13.40 -7.88
CA LYS A 445 -23.22 13.38 -9.35
C LYS A 445 -22.97 14.77 -9.93
N PRO A 446 -22.33 14.88 -11.10
CA PRO A 446 -22.15 16.16 -11.81
C PRO A 446 -23.40 16.54 -12.61
N GLU A 447 -24.58 16.59 -11.97
CA GLU A 447 -25.87 16.79 -12.68
C GLU A 447 -25.91 18.11 -13.47
N SER A 448 -25.21 19.15 -13.00
CA SER A 448 -25.14 20.46 -13.70
C SER A 448 -24.54 20.39 -15.12
N TRP A 449 -23.78 19.34 -15.45
CA TRP A 449 -23.07 19.21 -16.72
C TRP A 449 -23.56 18.03 -17.57
N LYS A 450 -24.61 17.36 -17.10
CA LYS A 450 -25.21 16.26 -17.83
C LYS A 450 -25.90 16.79 -19.08
N THR A 451 -25.47 16.30 -20.24
CA THR A 451 -26.08 16.59 -21.54
C THR A 451 -26.15 15.29 -22.35
N ASP A 452 -27.11 15.18 -23.26
CA ASP A 452 -27.30 13.97 -24.07
C ASP A 452 -26.13 13.71 -25.04
N LYS A 453 -25.36 14.75 -25.36
CA LYS A 453 -24.25 14.72 -26.32
C LYS A 453 -22.87 14.95 -25.70
N ASN A 454 -22.76 15.05 -24.38
CA ASN A 454 -21.51 15.43 -23.69
C ASN A 454 -20.94 16.74 -24.25
N ASN A 455 -21.76 17.79 -24.37
CA ASN A 455 -21.34 19.08 -24.91
C ASN A 455 -20.62 19.95 -23.86
N VAL A 456 -20.82 19.69 -22.57
CA VAL A 456 -20.23 20.51 -21.50
C VAL A 456 -18.91 19.91 -21.02
N LYS A 457 -17.88 20.75 -20.90
CA LYS A 457 -16.60 20.46 -20.22
C LYS A 457 -16.37 21.56 -19.20
N ALA A 458 -16.14 21.21 -17.94
CA ALA A 458 -16.09 22.21 -16.90
C ALA A 458 -15.15 21.85 -15.75
N ILE A 459 -14.67 22.90 -15.09
CA ILE A 459 -13.95 22.85 -13.82
C ILE A 459 -14.77 23.66 -12.83
N ARG A 460 -15.15 23.07 -11.69
CA ARG A 460 -15.82 23.78 -10.61
C ARG A 460 -15.24 23.41 -9.26
N THR A 461 -14.89 24.42 -8.48
CA THR A 461 -14.44 24.26 -7.09
C THR A 461 -15.64 24.26 -6.13
N ARG A 462 -15.45 23.79 -4.89
CA ARG A 462 -16.50 23.73 -3.86
C ARG A 462 -17.28 25.04 -3.70
N SER A 463 -16.62 26.18 -3.79
CA SER A 463 -17.25 27.50 -3.61
C SER A 463 -18.11 27.94 -4.80
N GLY A 464 -18.12 27.20 -5.92
CA GLY A 464 -18.89 27.51 -7.12
C GLY A 464 -18.11 28.28 -8.19
N HIS A 465 -16.81 28.55 -8.02
CA HIS A 465 -15.99 29.12 -9.09
C HIS A 465 -15.91 28.13 -10.25
N THR A 466 -16.31 28.57 -11.44
CA THR A 466 -16.57 27.70 -12.57
C THR A 466 -15.89 28.23 -13.83
N ILE A 467 -15.21 27.33 -14.54
CA ILE A 467 -14.80 27.50 -15.93
C ILE A 467 -15.60 26.46 -16.73
N GLU A 468 -16.35 26.91 -17.73
CA GLU A 468 -17.24 26.06 -18.52
C GLU A 468 -17.04 26.31 -20.02
N LEU A 469 -16.91 25.23 -20.77
CA LEU A 469 -16.90 25.20 -22.22
C LEU A 469 -18.13 24.39 -22.66
N ASN A 470 -18.91 24.95 -23.57
CA ASN A 470 -20.09 24.31 -24.13
C ASN A 470 -19.95 24.19 -25.65
N ASP A 471 -20.00 22.95 -26.14
CA ASP A 471 -19.84 22.58 -27.55
C ASP A 471 -21.20 22.30 -28.24
N THR A 472 -22.29 22.88 -27.73
CA THR A 472 -23.62 22.73 -28.36
C THR A 472 -23.64 23.50 -29.67
N ASP A 473 -23.90 22.79 -30.78
CA ASP A 473 -23.98 23.38 -32.13
C ASP A 473 -24.85 24.64 -32.15
N LYS A 474 -24.26 25.76 -32.57
CA LYS A 474 -24.87 27.10 -32.65
C LYS A 474 -25.22 27.75 -31.31
N GLU A 475 -24.75 27.18 -30.20
CA GLU A 475 -24.87 27.72 -28.84
C GLU A 475 -23.51 27.62 -28.12
N GLU A 476 -22.41 27.62 -28.87
CA GLU A 476 -21.07 27.43 -28.31
C GLU A 476 -20.63 28.63 -27.47
N PHE A 477 -20.07 28.36 -26.29
CA PHE A 477 -19.54 29.41 -25.43
C PHE A 477 -18.42 28.96 -24.52
N ILE A 478 -17.68 29.95 -24.01
CA ILE A 478 -16.73 29.82 -22.90
C ILE A 478 -17.13 30.79 -21.80
N THR A 479 -17.29 30.29 -20.56
CA THR A 479 -17.64 31.12 -19.40
C THR A 479 -16.64 30.90 -18.26
N ILE A 480 -16.19 32.00 -17.65
CA ILE A 480 -15.48 32.01 -16.37
C ILE A 480 -16.32 32.82 -15.39
N LYS A 481 -16.75 32.21 -14.28
CA LYS A 481 -17.60 32.88 -13.30
C LYS A 481 -17.33 32.47 -11.86
N ASP A 482 -17.63 33.38 -10.94
CA ASP A 482 -17.75 33.06 -9.52
C ASP A 482 -19.20 32.67 -9.15
N LYS A 483 -19.42 32.42 -7.86
CA LYS A 483 -20.75 32.08 -7.32
C LYS A 483 -21.77 33.24 -7.33
N HIS A 484 -21.31 34.45 -7.62
CA HIS A 484 -22.10 35.67 -7.63
C HIS A 484 -22.36 36.18 -9.05
N GLU A 485 -21.99 35.42 -10.09
CA GLU A 485 -22.15 35.80 -11.49
C GLU A 485 -21.33 37.05 -11.90
N ASN A 486 -20.22 37.33 -11.20
CA ASN A 486 -19.15 38.10 -11.80
C ASN A 486 -18.49 37.20 -12.86
N LEU A 487 -18.56 37.60 -14.14
CA LEU A 487 -18.25 36.68 -15.21
C LEU A 487 -17.59 37.32 -16.43
N ILE A 488 -16.86 36.48 -17.15
CA ILE A 488 -16.42 36.69 -18.53
C ILE A 488 -17.12 35.62 -19.37
N HIS A 489 -17.85 36.04 -20.40
CA HIS A 489 -18.56 35.17 -21.32
C HIS A 489 -18.13 35.46 -22.75
N ILE A 490 -17.65 34.42 -23.44
CA ILE A 490 -17.31 34.44 -24.86
C ILE A 490 -18.38 33.62 -25.56
N ASP A 491 -19.30 34.29 -26.23
CA ASP A 491 -20.36 33.71 -27.04
C ASP A 491 -19.80 33.45 -28.44
N THR A 492 -19.38 32.22 -28.69
CA THR A 492 -18.75 31.82 -29.94
C THR A 492 -19.78 31.73 -31.08
N ALA A 493 -21.04 31.39 -30.77
CA ALA A 493 -22.10 31.30 -31.75
C ALA A 493 -22.41 32.67 -32.40
N ASN A 494 -22.41 33.75 -31.59
CA ASN A 494 -22.72 35.10 -32.07
C ASN A 494 -21.49 36.01 -32.20
N ASN A 495 -20.29 35.52 -31.87
CA ASN A 495 -19.03 36.28 -31.86
C ASN A 495 -19.02 37.47 -30.87
N ASN A 496 -19.69 37.34 -29.73
CA ASN A 496 -19.79 38.39 -28.71
C ASN A 496 -18.93 38.07 -27.48
N ILE A 497 -18.47 39.12 -26.80
CA ILE A 497 -17.80 38.99 -25.49
C ILE A 497 -18.49 39.92 -24.50
N THR A 498 -18.88 39.37 -23.34
CA THR A 498 -19.48 40.13 -22.23
C THR A 498 -18.63 39.98 -20.98
N ILE A 499 -18.32 41.10 -20.33
CA ILE A 499 -17.62 41.13 -19.04
C ILE A 499 -18.52 41.86 -18.03
N THR A 500 -18.89 41.16 -16.95
CA THR A 500 -19.81 41.69 -15.94
C THR A 500 -19.16 41.71 -14.56
N ALA A 501 -19.28 42.84 -13.87
CA ALA A 501 -18.94 42.98 -12.46
C ALA A 501 -20.12 43.64 -11.74
N LEU A 502 -20.54 43.11 -10.59
CA LEU A 502 -21.74 43.59 -9.90
C LEU A 502 -21.55 44.90 -9.13
N GLU A 503 -20.31 45.24 -8.76
CA GLU A 503 -20.03 46.45 -7.98
C GLU A 503 -19.05 47.40 -8.68
N LYS A 504 -17.83 46.94 -8.95
CA LYS A 504 -16.76 47.79 -9.47
C LYS A 504 -15.89 47.03 -10.47
N MET A 505 -15.67 47.63 -11.63
CA MET A 505 -14.69 47.19 -12.62
C MET A 505 -13.57 48.23 -12.70
N THR A 506 -12.31 47.79 -12.75
CA THR A 506 -11.15 48.69 -12.86
C THR A 506 -10.16 48.11 -13.88
N LEU A 507 -9.74 48.93 -14.84
CA LEU A 507 -8.79 48.55 -15.90
C LEU A 507 -7.52 49.41 -15.74
N ASN A 508 -6.42 48.79 -15.31
CA ASN A 508 -5.14 49.48 -15.07
C ASN A 508 -4.09 49.01 -16.08
N SER A 509 -3.46 49.94 -16.80
CA SER A 509 -2.37 49.62 -17.73
C SER A 509 -1.44 50.81 -17.94
N LYS A 510 -0.25 50.57 -18.49
CA LYS A 510 0.68 51.63 -18.90
C LYS A 510 0.18 52.39 -20.13
N ASN A 511 -0.40 51.67 -21.09
CA ASN A 511 -1.03 52.19 -22.30
C ASN A 511 -2.34 51.43 -22.54
N MET A 512 -3.34 52.10 -23.10
CA MET A 512 -4.63 51.50 -23.48
C MET A 512 -5.08 52.11 -24.80
N GLU A 513 -5.62 51.28 -25.68
CA GLU A 513 -6.19 51.66 -26.98
C GLU A 513 -7.54 50.97 -27.13
N ILE A 514 -8.55 51.69 -27.59
CA ILE A 514 -9.91 51.18 -27.82
C ILE A 514 -10.28 51.57 -29.25
N ASN A 515 -10.23 50.59 -30.15
CA ASN A 515 -10.56 50.75 -31.56
C ASN A 515 -11.91 50.09 -31.84
N VAL A 516 -12.83 50.85 -32.44
CA VAL A 516 -14.19 50.40 -32.75
C VAL A 516 -14.53 50.87 -34.15
N ASP A 517 -14.85 49.93 -35.04
CA ASP A 517 -15.07 50.21 -36.47
C ASP A 517 -16.43 50.87 -36.74
N GLU A 518 -17.45 50.47 -35.98
CA GLU A 518 -18.81 51.00 -36.13
C GLU A 518 -19.14 51.99 -35.01
N ASN A 519 -19.64 51.51 -33.86
CA ASN A 519 -20.22 52.36 -32.83
C ASN A 519 -19.64 52.10 -31.44
N LEU A 520 -19.21 53.16 -30.76
CA LEU A 520 -18.80 53.13 -29.35
C LEU A 520 -19.84 53.86 -28.48
N ASP A 521 -20.58 53.10 -27.68
CA ASP A 521 -21.57 53.62 -26.72
C ASP A 521 -21.02 53.62 -25.29
N ILE A 522 -21.09 54.78 -24.62
CA ILE A 522 -20.67 54.94 -23.22
C ILE A 522 -21.85 55.50 -22.41
N ASN A 523 -22.45 54.65 -21.58
CA ASN A 523 -23.58 55.00 -20.72
C ASN A 523 -23.16 55.06 -19.25
N VAL A 524 -23.37 56.22 -18.60
CA VAL A 524 -23.02 56.43 -17.18
C VAL A 524 -24.25 56.99 -16.45
N GLY A 525 -24.74 56.26 -15.45
CA GLY A 525 -25.98 56.63 -14.73
C GLY A 525 -25.82 57.74 -13.68
N LYS A 526 -24.59 58.06 -13.28
CA LYS A 526 -24.27 59.15 -12.34
C LYS A 526 -23.19 60.04 -12.95
N ASP A 527 -21.97 60.00 -12.41
CA ASP A 527 -20.90 60.92 -12.77
C ASP A 527 -19.87 60.28 -13.70
N LYS A 528 -19.52 60.98 -14.78
CA LYS A 528 -18.36 60.66 -15.63
C LYS A 528 -17.24 61.67 -15.33
N SER A 529 -16.07 61.19 -14.93
CA SER A 529 -14.89 62.03 -14.67
C SER A 529 -13.71 61.55 -15.52
N GLU A 530 -13.11 62.47 -16.27
CA GLU A 530 -11.89 62.22 -17.06
C GLU A 530 -10.75 63.11 -16.53
N ARG A 531 -9.56 62.53 -16.35
CA ARG A 531 -8.36 63.27 -15.90
C ARG A 531 -7.20 62.92 -16.83
N ILE A 532 -6.72 63.92 -17.56
CA ILE A 532 -5.69 63.76 -18.58
C ILE A 532 -4.54 64.71 -18.26
N GLY A 533 -3.35 64.16 -18.02
CA GLY A 533 -2.20 64.93 -17.53
C GLY A 533 -1.50 65.80 -18.59
N LYS A 534 -1.73 65.53 -19.87
CA LYS A 534 -1.16 66.27 -21.00
C LYS A 534 -2.25 66.67 -22.00
N ASN A 535 -2.29 66.03 -23.16
CA ASN A 535 -3.16 66.42 -24.26
C ASN A 535 -4.41 65.55 -24.31
N HIS A 536 -5.57 66.18 -24.48
CA HIS A 536 -6.82 65.53 -24.87
C HIS A 536 -7.17 66.01 -26.29
N THR A 537 -7.19 65.09 -27.25
CA THR A 537 -7.47 65.39 -28.67
C THR A 537 -8.72 64.65 -29.10
N VAL A 538 -9.71 65.37 -29.62
CA VAL A 538 -10.94 64.81 -30.17
C VAL A 538 -11.05 65.21 -31.64
N ASN A 539 -10.97 64.23 -32.54
CA ASN A 539 -11.11 64.43 -33.98
C ASN A 539 -12.40 63.75 -34.43
N THR A 540 -13.44 64.53 -34.72
CA THR A 540 -14.74 64.03 -35.18
C THR A 540 -15.29 64.93 -36.28
N SER A 541 -16.11 64.38 -37.17
CA SER A 541 -16.82 65.17 -38.19
C SER A 541 -17.88 66.07 -37.54
N ASN A 542 -18.59 65.56 -36.53
CA ASN A 542 -19.64 66.28 -35.80
C ASN A 542 -19.43 66.10 -34.29
N SER A 543 -19.56 67.19 -33.53
CA SER A 543 -19.58 67.16 -32.06
C SER A 543 -20.79 67.94 -31.55
N ILE A 544 -21.58 67.31 -30.69
CA ILE A 544 -22.77 67.91 -30.07
C ILE A 544 -22.68 67.66 -28.58
N GLU A 545 -22.75 68.73 -27.79
CA GLU A 545 -22.70 68.67 -26.33
C GLU A 545 -23.91 69.37 -25.71
N PHE A 546 -24.67 68.65 -24.90
CA PHE A 546 -25.80 69.19 -24.15
C PHE A 546 -25.50 69.18 -22.66
N ALA A 547 -25.71 70.31 -21.99
CA ALA A 547 -25.71 70.42 -20.55
C ALA A 547 -27.04 71.02 -20.11
N SER A 548 -27.85 70.29 -19.33
CA SER A 548 -29.17 70.75 -18.89
C SER A 548 -29.11 71.84 -17.82
N GLN A 549 -27.98 71.95 -17.12
CA GLN A 549 -27.74 72.96 -16.09
C GLN A 549 -26.61 73.89 -16.55
N THR A 550 -25.36 73.53 -16.26
CA THR A 550 -24.21 74.41 -16.46
C THR A 550 -23.14 73.72 -17.30
N LYS A 551 -22.64 74.43 -18.31
CA LYS A 551 -21.39 74.11 -19.01
C LYS A 551 -20.35 75.18 -18.68
N SER A 552 -19.24 74.78 -18.06
CA SER A 552 -18.13 75.69 -17.70
C SER A 552 -16.85 75.24 -18.39
N VAL A 553 -16.13 76.18 -19.02
CA VAL A 553 -14.83 75.95 -19.66
C VAL A 553 -13.82 76.92 -19.05
N ASN A 554 -12.82 76.41 -18.33
CA ASN A 554 -11.78 77.20 -17.69
C ASN A 554 -10.42 76.90 -18.33
N VAL A 555 -9.75 77.92 -18.87
CA VAL A 555 -8.47 77.77 -19.56
C VAL A 555 -7.48 78.85 -19.10
N SER A 556 -6.32 78.45 -18.58
CA SER A 556 -5.39 79.37 -17.91
C SER A 556 -4.49 80.17 -18.85
N LEU A 557 -4.10 79.61 -20.00
CA LEU A 557 -3.15 80.24 -20.93
C LEU A 557 -3.86 80.87 -22.14
N ALA A 558 -4.48 80.05 -22.99
CA ALA A 558 -5.12 80.52 -24.21
C ALA A 558 -6.32 79.63 -24.58
N TYR A 559 -7.45 80.26 -24.89
CA TYR A 559 -8.64 79.60 -25.43
C TYR A 559 -8.91 80.12 -26.84
N THR A 560 -8.95 79.23 -27.83
CA THR A 560 -9.14 79.58 -29.25
C THR A 560 -10.30 78.76 -29.81
N GLN A 561 -11.24 79.43 -30.49
CA GLN A 561 -12.30 78.79 -31.25
C GLN A 561 -12.27 79.33 -32.68
N THR A 562 -12.20 78.42 -33.65
CA THR A 562 -12.17 78.75 -35.07
C THR A 562 -13.23 77.93 -35.78
N ALA A 563 -14.11 78.60 -36.52
CA ALA A 563 -15.15 77.95 -37.32
C ALA A 563 -15.44 78.80 -38.57
N GLY A 564 -15.99 78.17 -39.62
CA GLY A 564 -16.45 78.90 -40.81
C GLY A 564 -17.60 79.88 -40.49
N SER A 565 -18.44 79.53 -39.51
CA SER A 565 -19.49 80.37 -38.95
C SER A 565 -19.65 80.09 -37.46
N THR A 566 -19.83 81.12 -36.64
CA THR A 566 -20.03 81.00 -35.19
C THR A 566 -21.31 81.73 -34.79
N SER A 567 -22.13 81.12 -33.93
CA SER A 567 -23.30 81.75 -33.31
C SER A 567 -23.21 81.62 -31.78
N LEU A 568 -23.36 82.74 -31.09
CA LEU A 568 -23.41 82.83 -29.63
C LEU A 568 -24.69 83.54 -29.25
N LEU A 569 -25.58 82.85 -28.54
CA LEU A 569 -26.90 83.35 -28.16
C LEU A 569 -27.15 83.07 -26.69
N SER A 570 -27.55 84.10 -25.96
CA SER A 570 -28.23 83.94 -24.68
C SER A 570 -29.73 84.11 -24.89
N VAL A 571 -30.53 83.13 -24.47
CA VAL A 571 -31.98 83.08 -24.73
C VAL A 571 -32.79 83.86 -23.68
N ALA A 572 -32.27 84.00 -22.46
CA ALA A 572 -32.98 84.63 -21.34
C ALA A 572 -32.13 85.61 -20.51
N GLY A 573 -30.81 85.38 -20.43
CA GLY A 573 -29.89 86.22 -19.64
C GLY A 573 -28.95 87.05 -20.49
N ASP A 574 -27.90 87.59 -19.86
CA ASP A 574 -26.90 88.40 -20.55
C ASP A 574 -25.81 87.56 -21.22
N LEU A 575 -25.35 87.99 -22.40
CA LEU A 575 -24.10 87.54 -22.98
C LEU A 575 -22.98 88.51 -22.56
N THR A 576 -22.13 88.09 -21.61
CA THR A 576 -21.05 88.93 -21.05
C THR A 576 -19.68 88.56 -21.61
N MET A 577 -18.93 89.54 -22.12
CA MET A 577 -17.53 89.40 -22.52
C MET A 577 -16.68 90.44 -21.79
N HIS A 578 -15.70 89.99 -21.02
CA HIS A 578 -14.80 90.87 -20.26
C HIS A 578 -13.34 90.50 -20.54
N ALA A 579 -12.53 91.50 -20.89
CA ALA A 579 -11.07 91.37 -20.99
C ALA A 579 -10.41 92.44 -20.12
N LYS A 580 -9.34 92.06 -19.39
CA LYS A 580 -8.52 93.01 -18.62
C LYS A 580 -7.68 93.91 -19.52
N GLY A 581 -7.28 93.39 -20.68
CA GLY A 581 -6.59 94.13 -21.73
C GLY A 581 -7.57 94.65 -22.77
N ILE A 582 -7.43 94.20 -24.02
CA ILE A 582 -8.24 94.64 -25.16
C ILE A 582 -9.18 93.51 -25.61
N SER A 583 -10.47 93.82 -25.77
CA SER A 583 -11.42 93.00 -26.52
C SER A 583 -11.55 93.56 -27.94
N THR A 584 -11.19 92.79 -28.96
CA THR A 584 -11.28 93.19 -30.37
C THR A 584 -12.40 92.41 -31.08
N LEU A 585 -13.35 93.12 -31.67
CA LEU A 585 -14.40 92.57 -32.55
C LEU A 585 -14.22 93.19 -33.94
N GLN A 586 -13.96 92.37 -34.95
CA GLN A 586 -13.65 92.82 -36.31
C GLN A 586 -14.43 91.99 -37.34
N GLY A 587 -14.95 92.66 -38.36
CA GLY A 587 -15.59 92.05 -39.52
C GLY A 587 -15.09 92.72 -40.80
N ASN A 588 -14.70 91.94 -41.80
CA ASN A 588 -14.19 92.48 -43.07
C ASN A 588 -15.25 93.25 -43.86
N ALA A 589 -16.53 92.90 -43.69
CA ALA A 589 -17.65 93.58 -44.32
C ALA A 589 -18.30 94.60 -43.37
N ASP A 590 -18.73 94.17 -42.17
CA ASP A 590 -19.42 95.00 -41.19
C ASP A 590 -19.31 94.42 -39.77
N VAL A 591 -19.46 95.25 -38.74
CA VAL A 591 -19.67 94.88 -37.33
C VAL A 591 -20.90 95.64 -36.83
N LYS A 592 -22.04 94.96 -36.73
CA LYS A 592 -23.30 95.56 -36.28
C LYS A 592 -23.52 95.30 -34.80
N ILE A 593 -23.48 96.38 -34.00
CA ILE A 593 -23.90 96.35 -32.59
C ILE A 593 -25.17 97.22 -32.51
N SER A 594 -26.33 96.59 -32.33
CA SER A 594 -27.59 97.28 -32.04
C SER A 594 -28.10 96.85 -30.66
N LYS A 595 -29.01 97.64 -30.08
CA LYS A 595 -29.64 97.34 -28.79
C LYS A 595 -30.77 96.28 -28.92
N GLY A 596 -30.85 95.60 -30.08
CA GLY A 596 -32.13 95.29 -30.73
C GLY A 596 -32.43 96.40 -31.72
#